data_AF-A0A6N2VB19-F1
#
_entry.id   AF-A0A6N2VB19-F1
#
_cell.length_a   1.000
_cell.length_b   1.000
_cell.length_c   1.000
_cell.angle_alpha   90.00
_cell.angle_beta   90.00
_cell.angle_gamma   90.00
#
_symmetry.space_group_name_H-M   'P 1'
#
loop_
_entity.id
_entity.type
_entity.pdbx_description
1 polymer ?
#
loop_
_entity_poly.entity_id
_entity_poly.type
_entity_poly.pdbx_seq_one_letter_code
_entity_poly.pdbx_strand_id
1 'polypeptide(L)' 'MTEVELENHVEVLVDIAYIAGEKGLFKDRDSRVVNKLIISWACEFARLHKDTDWCEVDYLDIIYSFASDKIKEESSNNE' A
#
# COMPACT_ATOMS: atom_id res chain seq x y z
N MET A 1 4.21 19.24 0.36
CA MET A 1 3.76 18.27 1.37
C MET A 1 3.40 19.06 2.60
N THR A 2 2.11 19.23 2.85
CA THR A 2 1.58 19.72 4.12
C THR A 2 1.73 18.62 5.18
N GLU A 3 1.53 18.96 6.45
CA GLU A 3 1.52 17.99 7.55
C GLU A 3 0.46 16.91 7.34
N VAL A 4 -0.75 17.31 6.90
CA VAL A 4 -1.85 16.39 6.57
C VAL A 4 -1.51 15.46 5.40
N GLU A 5 -0.86 15.98 4.35
CA GLU A 5 -0.43 15.14 3.22
C GLU A 5 0.63 14.11 3.66
N LEU A 6 1.47 14.46 4.63
CA LEU A 6 2.46 13.54 5.20
C LEU A 6 1.80 12.49 6.08
N GLU A 7 0.88 12.88 6.97
CA GLU A 7 0.13 11.97 7.84
C GLU A 7 -0.63 10.93 7.02
N ASN A 8 -1.40 11.38 6.01
CA ASN A 8 -2.14 10.48 5.12
C ASN A 8 -1.22 9.51 4.38
N HIS A 9 -0.04 9.96 3.94
CA HIS A 9 0.92 9.09 3.28
C HIS A 9 1.51 8.05 4.23
N VAL A 10 1.79 8.42 5.48
CA VAL A 10 2.30 7.51 6.50
C VAL A 10 1.23 6.48 6.90
N GLU A 11 -0.04 6.87 6.99
CA GLU A 11 -1.16 5.96 7.23
C GLU A 11 -1.24 4.88 6.15
N VAL A 12 -1.28 5.30 4.88
CA VAL A 12 -1.25 4.39 3.72
C VAL A 12 -0.03 3.46 3.76
N LEU A 13 1.15 3.98 4.10
CA LEU A 13 2.38 3.19 4.20
C LEU A 13 2.26 2.08 5.26
N VAL A 14 1.72 2.42 6.43
CA VAL A 14 1.56 1.48 7.55
C VAL A 14 0.48 0.45 7.26
N ASP A 15 -0.63 0.85 6.63
CA ASP A 15 -1.71 -0.06 6.24
C ASP A 15 -1.23 -1.09 5.22
N ILE A 16 -0.52 -0.66 4.18
CA ILE A 16 0.05 -1.56 3.18
C ILE A 16 1.06 -2.51 3.84
N ALA A 17 1.89 -2.02 4.77
CA ALA A 17 2.83 -2.87 5.49
C ALA A 17 2.14 -3.93 6.36
N TYR A 18 1.04 -3.56 7.02
CA TYR A 18 0.21 -4.48 7.80
C TYR A 18 -0.37 -5.58 6.90
N ILE A 19 -1.03 -5.20 5.81
CA ILE A 19 -1.66 -6.13 4.86
C ILE A 19 -0.60 -7.04 4.22
N ALA A 20 0.56 -6.50 3.83
CA ALA A 20 1.67 -7.28 3.30
C ALA A 20 2.17 -8.34 4.31
N GLY A 21 2.19 -8.01 5.59
CA GLY A 21 2.53 -8.94 6.67
C GLY A 21 1.49 -10.03 6.86
N GLU A 22 0.22 -9.64 6.91
CA GLU A 22 -0.91 -10.57 7.00
C GLU A 22 -0.91 -11.59 5.84
N LYS A 23 -0.62 -11.13 4.61
CA LYS A 23 -0.56 -11.96 3.40
C LYS A 23 0.75 -12.73 3.22
N GLY A 24 1.74 -12.51 4.10
CA GLY A 24 3.01 -13.23 4.06
C GLY A 24 3.99 -12.78 2.97
N LEU A 25 3.86 -11.57 2.43
CA LEU A 25 4.74 -11.02 1.38
C LEU A 25 6.23 -11.03 1.78
N PHE A 26 6.52 -10.90 3.08
CA PHE A 26 7.88 -10.86 3.62
C PHE A 26 8.58 -12.23 3.62
N LYS A 27 7.85 -13.33 3.49
CA LYS A 27 8.40 -14.67 3.67
C LYS A 27 9.46 -14.94 2.61
N ASP A 28 10.67 -15.25 3.05
CA ASP A 28 11.83 -15.58 2.20
C ASP A 28 12.32 -14.46 1.26
N ARG A 29 11.93 -13.20 1.52
CA ARG A 29 12.36 -12.03 0.73
C ARG A 29 13.27 -11.09 1.51
N ASP A 30 14.15 -10.39 0.78
CA ASP A 30 14.97 -9.33 1.35
C ASP A 30 14.08 -8.16 1.82
N SER A 31 14.20 -7.79 3.10
CA SER A 31 13.36 -6.77 3.72
C SER A 31 13.53 -5.38 3.08
N ARG A 32 14.72 -5.04 2.56
CA ARG A 32 14.96 -3.76 1.87
C ARG A 32 14.29 -3.73 0.51
N VAL A 33 14.17 -4.88 -0.17
CA VAL A 33 13.40 -5.00 -1.41
C VAL A 33 11.91 -4.82 -1.12
N VAL A 34 11.38 -5.54 -0.13
CA VAL A 34 9.95 -5.43 0.20
C VAL A 34 9.58 -4.04 0.70
N ASN A 35 10.41 -3.41 1.54
CA ASN A 35 10.17 -2.04 2.00
C ASN A 35 10.14 -1.04 0.84
N LYS A 36 10.99 -1.21 -0.19
CA LYS A 36 10.95 -0.36 -1.39
C LYS A 36 9.66 -0.53 -2.18
N LEU A 37 9.14 -1.76 -2.30
CA LEU A 37 7.85 -2.02 -2.94
C LEU A 37 6.71 -1.33 -2.18
N ILE A 38 6.64 -1.51 -0.87
CA ILE A 38 5.61 -0.90 -0.03
C ILE A 38 5.64 0.64 -0.14
N ILE A 39 6.84 1.26 -0.09
CA ILE A 39 6.99 2.71 -0.29
C ILE A 39 6.48 3.13 -1.66
N SER A 40 6.84 2.37 -2.71
CA SER A 40 6.37 2.65 -4.08
C SER A 40 4.85 2.55 -4.19
N TRP A 41 4.24 1.54 -3.59
CA TRP A 41 2.79 1.35 -3.59
C TRP A 41 2.05 2.43 -2.79
N ALA A 42 2.60 2.89 -1.67
CA ALA A 42 2.05 4.01 -0.91
C ALA A 42 2.08 5.32 -1.71
N CYS A 43 3.18 5.58 -2.44
CA CYS A 43 3.27 6.72 -3.35
C CYS A 43 2.26 6.62 -4.50
N GLU A 44 2.08 5.42 -5.05
CA GLU A 44 1.11 5.17 -6.11
C GLU A 44 -0.33 5.39 -5.63
N PHE A 45 -0.68 4.84 -4.45
CA PHE A 45 -1.99 5.00 -3.84
C PHE A 45 -2.33 6.47 -3.60
N ALA A 46 -1.39 7.22 -3.00
CA ALA A 46 -1.56 8.65 -2.76
C ALA A 46 -1.76 9.45 -4.06
N ARG A 47 -1.08 9.06 -5.15
CA ARG A 47 -1.27 9.68 -6.46
C ARG A 47 -2.62 9.34 -7.09
N LEU A 48 -3.04 8.08 -6.99
CA LEU A 48 -4.32 7.61 -7.55
C LEU A 48 -5.53 8.22 -6.85
N HIS A 49 -5.44 8.42 -5.52
CA HIS A 49 -6.56 8.86 -4.71
C HIS A 49 -6.43 10.31 -4.20
N LYS A 50 -5.56 11.10 -4.82
CA LYS A 50 -5.31 12.50 -4.42
C LYS A 50 -6.60 13.33 -4.31
N ASP A 51 -7.51 13.12 -5.25
CA ASP A 51 -8.76 13.87 -5.38
C ASP A 51 -9.99 13.02 -5.00
N THR A 52 -9.79 11.90 -4.28
CA THR A 52 -10.89 11.03 -3.83
C THR A 52 -11.60 11.66 -2.64
N ASP A 53 -12.93 11.71 -2.72
CA ASP A 53 -13.77 12.07 -1.58
C ASP A 53 -14.02 10.84 -0.70
N TRP A 54 -13.24 10.71 0.37
CA TRP A 54 -13.34 9.62 1.34
C TRP A 54 -14.62 9.65 2.19
N CYS A 55 -15.49 10.67 2.05
CA CYS A 55 -16.84 10.62 2.63
C CYS A 55 -17.81 9.80 1.79
N GLU A 56 -17.52 9.55 0.51
CA GLU A 56 -18.39 8.81 -0.42
C GLU A 56 -17.95 7.35 -0.63
N VAL A 57 -16.70 7.02 -0.26
CA VAL A 57 -16.11 5.70 -0.48
C VAL A 57 -15.43 5.16 0.78
N ASP A 58 -15.46 3.84 0.96
CA ASP A 58 -14.82 3.19 2.09
C ASP A 58 -13.30 3.07 1.87
N TYR A 59 -12.54 3.85 2.64
CA TYR A 59 -11.07 3.83 2.61
C TYR A 59 -10.51 2.44 2.89
N LEU A 60 -11.06 1.71 3.88
CA LEU A 60 -10.52 0.42 4.31
C LEU A 60 -10.68 -0.63 3.23
N ASP A 61 -11.84 -0.67 2.57
CA ASP A 61 -12.06 -1.60 1.44
C ASP A 61 -11.13 -1.27 0.26
N ILE A 62 -10.92 0.01 -0.02
CA ILE A 62 -10.07 0.47 -1.12
C ILE A 62 -8.59 0.15 -0.86
N ILE A 63 -8.05 0.48 0.32
CA ILE A 63 -6.65 0.20 0.65
C ILE A 63 -6.38 -1.31 0.73
N TYR A 64 -7.32 -2.09 1.26
CA TYR A 64 -7.19 -3.54 1.35
C TYR A 64 -7.21 -4.21 -0.02
N SER A 65 -8.11 -3.77 -0.91
CA SER A 65 -8.17 -4.25 -2.30
C SER A 65 -6.90 -3.89 -3.06
N PHE A 66 -6.48 -2.63 -3.00
CA PHE A 66 -5.26 -2.15 -3.65
C PHE A 66 -4.02 -2.95 -3.22
N ALA A 67 -3.79 -3.07 -1.91
CA ALA A 67 -2.63 -3.80 -1.39
C ALA A 67 -2.68 -5.29 -1.76
N SER A 68 -3.87 -5.91 -1.66
CA SER A 68 -4.05 -7.32 -2.02
C SER A 68 -3.75 -7.58 -3.50
N ASP A 69 -4.14 -6.68 -4.39
CA ASP A 69 -3.89 -6.82 -5.83
C ASP A 69 -2.42 -6.61 -6.18
N LYS A 70 -1.76 -5.62 -5.58
CA LYS A 70 -0.30 -5.44 -5.71
C LYS A 70 0.50 -6.67 -5.24
N ILE A 71 0.08 -7.29 -4.14
CA ILE A 71 0.69 -8.51 -3.63
C ILE A 71 0.53 -9.66 -4.63
N LYS A 72 -0.66 -9.85 -5.20
CA LYS A 72 -0.90 -10.88 -6.22
C LYS A 72 -0.08 -10.65 -7.49
N GLU A 73 0.01 -9.40 -7.95
CA GLU A 73 0.84 -9.02 -9.11
C GLU A 73 2.31 -9.39 -8.86
N GLU A 74 2.84 -9.03 -7.69
CA GLU A 74 4.21 -9.33 -7.30
C GLU A 74 4.47 -10.84 -7.18
N SER A 75 3.51 -11.61 -6.65
CA SER A 75 3.61 -13.08 -6.62
C SER A 75 3.59 -13.70 -8.02
N SER A 76 2.74 -13.19 -8.92
CA SER A 76 2.61 -13.71 -10.29
C SER A 76 3.83 -13.39 -11.17
N ASN A 77 4.53 -12.29 -10.89
CA ASN A 77 5.74 -11.89 -11.62
C ASN A 77 7.00 -12.65 -11.16
N ASN A 78 6.94 -13.39 -10.04
CA ASN A 78 8.05 -14.16 -9.47
C ASN A 78 7.90 -15.69 -9.67
N GLU A 79 6.84 -16.14 -10.37
CA GLU A 79 6.66 -17.53 -10.87
C GLU A 79 7.18 -17.68 -12.30
#